data_AF-A0A927XZ38-F1
#
_entry.id   AF-A0A927XZ38-F1
#
_cell.length_a   1.000
_cell.length_b   1.000
_cell.length_c   1.000
_cell.angle_alpha   90.00
_cell.angle_beta   90.00
_cell.angle_gamma   90.00
#
_symmetry.space_group_name_H-M   'P 1'
#
loop_
_entity.id
_entity.type
_entity.pdbx_description
1 polymer ?
#
loop_
_entity_poly.entity_id
_entity_poly.type
_entity_poly.pdbx_seq_one_letter_code
_entity_poly.pdbx_strand_id
1 'polypeptide(L)'
;MKKALVFLMLIVLALTLTACQCKHTETQVINRKAATCLEEGYTGDTVCTACEETLTPGEAIPATGHSYGEPSYAQEATCKREGYTGDLYCTACGDMILGEVIPQKEHISSERISASEPTCTREGRTGYTYCLNCGNELEPSETIPATGHTLSEPTNVVEATCVSVGYSGDTVCTICERSFDGEEVAKLPHSFENDVCTACGWRTPGLYLDGAMQMTWEELVNNQYVSLRERRDEVQLMSVNTSMYGDLVVGEEVTYCASSAFKGSLLNTICFPIGCDTFEQQAFMDATQLTSVTFFGNDITLGQKSFSGCTSLKTVDFRGTVKRLQYECFRNCTALESFTLPADITKIEGSLLRGCTALTSFEIPAGVTEIEGYAFADCTGLTSLTIPEGVVNIGENLVNGSGITELVLPSTVEWLGTQMECTNLQLLDLSQTKISRMGGHAFYGSTGLKEVRLPGTLASFPCNAFNLCSSLEVLNIAHGTTEVTTLGWGNEFESNTALTTIIWPVTLTDGSRMACAPNLTTINFCGSQLQWDMTKSKDMFPNVEIVFNYEP
;
A
#
# COMPACT_ATOMS: atom_id res chain seq x y z
N MET A 1 -121.14 -66.93 -24.96
CA MET A 1 -122.32 -67.75 -25.34
C MET A 1 -122.18 -69.14 -24.74
N LYS A 2 -123.28 -69.67 -24.20
CA LYS A 2 -123.75 -71.08 -24.15
C LYS A 2 -122.66 -72.18 -24.00
N LYS A 3 -122.65 -72.99 -22.92
CA LYS A 3 -123.61 -74.09 -22.63
C LYS A 3 -123.79 -74.99 -23.87
N ALA A 4 -123.61 -76.30 -23.87
CA ALA A 4 -123.23 -77.30 -22.85
C ALA A 4 -122.43 -78.40 -23.63
N LEU A 5 -122.06 -79.59 -23.17
CA LEU A 5 -122.70 -80.48 -22.21
C LEU A 5 -121.66 -81.53 -21.80
N VAL A 6 -121.47 -81.64 -20.49
CA VAL A 6 -120.99 -82.84 -19.79
C VAL A 6 -121.89 -84.02 -20.16
N PHE A 7 -121.41 -84.99 -20.95
CA PHE A 7 -121.70 -86.43 -20.81
C PHE A 7 -120.99 -87.29 -21.88
N LEU A 8 -119.81 -87.85 -21.55
CA LEU A 8 -119.47 -89.25 -21.89
C LEU A 8 -118.25 -89.72 -21.07
N MET A 9 -118.51 -90.16 -19.84
CA MET A 9 -117.64 -91.15 -19.20
C MET A 9 -117.83 -92.51 -19.91
N LEU A 10 -116.83 -93.39 -19.72
CA LEU A 10 -116.83 -94.86 -19.88
C LEU A 10 -116.43 -95.47 -21.25
N ILE A 11 -115.36 -96.29 -21.18
CA ILE A 11 -115.01 -97.48 -22.02
C ILE A 11 -114.48 -97.12 -23.43
N VAL A 12 -113.18 -97.28 -23.76
CA VAL A 12 -112.41 -98.51 -24.17
C VAL A 12 -110.87 -98.20 -24.13
N LEU A 13 -109.86 -99.11 -24.05
CA LEU A 13 -109.64 -100.39 -23.34
C LEU A 13 -108.18 -100.94 -23.55
N ALA A 14 -107.39 -101.09 -22.47
CA ALA A 14 -106.27 -102.06 -22.25
C ALA A 14 -104.92 -102.05 -23.03
N LEU A 15 -103.92 -102.63 -22.30
CA LEU A 15 -102.51 -103.07 -22.62
C LEU A 15 -101.40 -102.11 -22.11
N THR A 16 -100.43 -102.49 -21.25
CA THR A 16 -100.19 -103.69 -20.40
C THR A 16 -99.29 -103.32 -19.21
N LEU A 17 -99.50 -103.95 -18.04
CA LEU A 17 -98.49 -104.05 -16.97
C LEU A 17 -97.61 -105.28 -17.19
N THR A 18 -96.30 -105.16 -16.96
CA THR A 18 -95.39 -106.29 -16.70
C THR A 18 -94.48 -105.92 -15.53
N ALA A 19 -94.63 -106.61 -14.40
CA ALA A 19 -93.79 -106.40 -13.22
C ALA A 19 -92.45 -107.14 -13.34
N CYS A 20 -91.35 -106.45 -13.05
CA CYS A 20 -90.01 -107.05 -12.98
C CYS A 20 -89.88 -107.91 -11.72
N GLN A 21 -89.28 -109.11 -11.82
CA GLN A 21 -89.17 -110.08 -10.72
C GLN A 21 -87.76 -110.16 -10.10
N CYS A 22 -87.02 -109.06 -10.03
CA CYS A 22 -85.72 -109.01 -9.34
C CYS A 22 -85.90 -108.83 -7.81
N LYS A 23 -85.00 -109.40 -7.00
CA LYS A 23 -85.09 -109.40 -5.51
C LYS A 23 -84.10 -108.46 -4.80
N HIS A 24 -83.24 -107.76 -5.54
CA HIS A 24 -82.35 -106.69 -5.04
C HIS A 24 -81.51 -107.04 -3.80
N THR A 25 -80.87 -108.22 -3.78
CA THR A 25 -80.10 -108.72 -2.62
C THR A 25 -78.61 -108.38 -2.62
N GLU A 26 -78.05 -107.85 -3.71
CA GLU A 26 -76.64 -107.42 -3.80
C GLU A 26 -76.54 -105.97 -4.30
N THR A 27 -75.69 -105.18 -3.64
CA THR A 27 -75.62 -103.72 -3.82
C THR A 27 -74.20 -103.17 -3.64
N GLN A 28 -73.85 -102.09 -4.34
CA GLN A 28 -72.59 -101.38 -4.15
C GLN A 28 -72.78 -99.86 -4.10
N VAL A 29 -71.83 -99.14 -3.49
CA VAL A 29 -71.82 -97.67 -3.45
C VAL A 29 -70.85 -97.11 -4.48
N ILE A 30 -71.33 -96.22 -5.36
CA ILE A 30 -70.54 -95.56 -6.42
C ILE A 30 -70.56 -94.04 -6.29
N ASN A 31 -69.73 -93.33 -7.06
CA ASN A 31 -69.68 -91.86 -7.14
C ASN A 31 -69.29 -91.10 -5.85
N ARG A 32 -68.73 -91.77 -4.84
CA ARG A 32 -68.30 -91.14 -3.58
C ARG A 32 -67.12 -90.18 -3.78
N LYS A 33 -67.23 -88.96 -3.23
CA LYS A 33 -66.21 -87.89 -3.27
C LYS A 33 -66.10 -87.19 -1.91
N ALA A 34 -64.88 -86.89 -1.45
CA ALA A 34 -64.70 -86.09 -0.23
C ALA A 34 -64.89 -84.59 -0.52
N ALA A 35 -65.46 -83.86 0.44
CA ALA A 35 -65.57 -82.40 0.34
C ALA A 35 -64.20 -81.74 0.49
N THR A 36 -64.03 -80.62 -0.20
CA THR A 36 -62.89 -79.71 -0.03
C THR A 36 -63.38 -78.37 0.52
N CYS A 37 -62.50 -77.39 0.67
CA CYS A 37 -62.90 -76.04 1.08
C CYS A 37 -63.74 -75.27 0.04
N LEU A 38 -63.70 -75.68 -1.24
CA LEU A 38 -64.42 -75.04 -2.36
C LEU A 38 -65.52 -75.93 -2.95
N GLU A 39 -65.32 -77.24 -3.00
CA GLU A 39 -66.26 -78.17 -3.63
C GLU A 39 -66.94 -79.09 -2.61
N GLU A 40 -68.25 -79.25 -2.76
CA GLU A 40 -69.02 -80.25 -2.02
C GLU A 40 -68.54 -81.67 -2.36
N GLY A 41 -68.52 -82.51 -1.34
CA GLY A 41 -68.36 -83.95 -1.47
C GLY A 41 -69.71 -84.64 -1.73
N TYR A 42 -69.68 -85.94 -1.90
CA TYR A 42 -70.86 -86.77 -2.06
C TYR A 42 -70.64 -88.13 -1.40
N THR A 43 -71.61 -88.60 -0.62
CA THR A 43 -71.46 -89.88 0.11
C THR A 43 -71.50 -91.10 -0.81
N GLY A 44 -72.13 -90.97 -1.99
CA GLY A 44 -72.20 -91.99 -3.05
C GLY A 44 -73.55 -92.72 -3.12
N ASP A 45 -73.96 -93.09 -4.33
CA ASP A 45 -75.24 -93.77 -4.59
C ASP A 45 -75.15 -95.27 -4.35
N THR A 46 -76.16 -95.86 -3.70
CA THR A 46 -76.26 -97.31 -3.51
C THR A 46 -77.13 -97.93 -4.61
N VAL A 47 -76.51 -98.72 -5.48
CA VAL A 47 -77.12 -99.34 -6.66
C VAL A 47 -77.14 -100.87 -6.54
N CYS A 48 -78.16 -101.53 -7.11
CA CYS A 48 -78.19 -102.99 -7.19
C CYS A 48 -77.26 -103.50 -8.29
N THR A 49 -76.34 -104.40 -7.96
CA THR A 49 -75.34 -104.92 -8.92
C THR A 49 -75.92 -105.88 -9.95
N ALA A 50 -77.11 -106.43 -9.72
CA ALA A 50 -77.72 -107.46 -10.58
C ALA A 50 -78.71 -106.92 -11.63
N CYS A 51 -79.24 -105.70 -11.45
CA CYS A 51 -80.18 -105.05 -12.37
C CYS A 51 -79.85 -103.57 -12.65
N GLU A 52 -78.80 -103.03 -12.04
CA GLU A 52 -78.33 -101.63 -12.16
C GLU A 52 -79.33 -100.56 -11.69
N GLU A 53 -80.45 -100.96 -11.09
CA GLU A 53 -81.44 -100.04 -10.50
C GLU A 53 -80.86 -99.36 -9.25
N THR A 54 -80.98 -98.03 -9.18
CA THR A 54 -80.53 -97.24 -8.04
C THR A 54 -81.53 -97.38 -6.90
N LEU A 55 -81.09 -97.92 -5.77
CA LEU A 55 -81.98 -98.23 -4.63
C LEU A 55 -82.11 -97.04 -3.68
N THR A 56 -80.99 -96.36 -3.38
CA THR A 56 -80.96 -95.13 -2.60
C THR A 56 -79.83 -94.22 -3.10
N PRO A 57 -80.14 -92.99 -3.55
CA PRO A 57 -79.12 -91.97 -3.83
C PRO A 57 -78.30 -91.62 -2.59
N GLY A 58 -77.09 -91.11 -2.80
CA GLY A 58 -76.27 -90.50 -1.76
C GLY A 58 -76.74 -89.09 -1.36
N GLU A 59 -76.02 -88.48 -0.43
CA GLU A 59 -76.22 -87.10 0.02
C GLU A 59 -74.96 -86.26 -0.23
N ALA A 60 -75.16 -84.97 -0.49
CA ALA A 60 -74.07 -84.00 -0.61
C ALA A 60 -73.43 -83.71 0.75
N ILE A 61 -72.10 -83.61 0.77
CA ILE A 61 -71.32 -83.18 1.92
C ILE A 61 -70.93 -81.73 1.64
N PRO A 62 -71.42 -80.73 2.40
CA PRO A 62 -71.08 -79.34 2.17
C PRO A 62 -69.57 -79.09 2.17
N ALA A 63 -69.12 -78.14 1.34
CA ALA A 63 -67.72 -77.70 1.32
C ALA A 63 -67.31 -77.19 2.71
N THR A 64 -66.06 -77.45 3.11
CA THR A 64 -65.59 -77.15 4.49
C THR A 64 -65.38 -75.67 4.77
N GLY A 65 -65.42 -74.82 3.74
CA GLY A 65 -65.04 -73.41 3.82
C GLY A 65 -63.53 -73.19 3.99
N HIS A 66 -63.11 -71.93 3.90
CA HIS A 66 -61.72 -71.51 4.08
C HIS A 66 -61.39 -71.21 5.55
N SER A 67 -60.13 -71.46 5.93
CA SER A 67 -59.56 -71.11 7.23
C SER A 67 -58.22 -70.42 6.99
N TYR A 68 -58.13 -69.14 7.33
CA TYR A 68 -56.99 -68.28 7.04
C TYR A 68 -56.02 -68.19 8.24
N GLY A 69 -54.72 -68.09 7.96
CA GLY A 69 -53.66 -67.95 8.98
C GLY A 69 -53.41 -66.49 9.41
N GLU A 70 -52.25 -66.23 10.02
CA GLU A 70 -51.81 -64.86 10.36
C GLU A 70 -51.46 -64.04 9.10
N PRO A 71 -51.60 -62.70 9.11
CA PRO A 71 -51.34 -61.85 7.94
C PRO A 71 -49.85 -61.82 7.54
N SER A 72 -49.57 -62.06 6.25
CA SER A 72 -48.23 -61.94 5.69
C SER A 72 -47.97 -60.53 5.14
N TYR A 73 -46.72 -60.06 5.21
CA TYR A 73 -46.29 -58.75 4.70
C TYR A 73 -46.95 -57.51 5.34
N ALA A 74 -47.57 -57.65 6.53
CA ALA A 74 -48.13 -56.53 7.27
C ALA A 74 -47.06 -55.47 7.60
N GLN A 75 -47.40 -54.18 7.44
CA GLN A 75 -46.54 -53.04 7.74
C GLN A 75 -47.35 -51.92 8.40
N GLU A 76 -46.80 -51.30 9.46
CA GLU A 76 -47.45 -50.13 10.05
C GLU A 76 -47.35 -48.88 9.17
N ALA A 77 -48.43 -48.12 9.13
CA ALA A 77 -48.43 -46.80 8.53
C ALA A 77 -47.56 -45.81 9.32
N THR A 78 -46.92 -44.90 8.59
CA THR A 78 -46.13 -43.79 9.14
C THR A 78 -46.56 -42.49 8.45
N CYS A 79 -46.01 -41.34 8.86
CA CYS A 79 -46.17 -40.07 8.14
C CYS A 79 -45.21 -39.92 6.93
N LYS A 80 -44.66 -41.02 6.42
CA LYS A 80 -43.81 -41.05 5.21
C LYS A 80 -44.22 -42.14 4.21
N ARG A 81 -45.03 -43.11 4.63
CA ARG A 81 -45.52 -44.22 3.80
C ARG A 81 -46.81 -44.78 4.38
N GLU A 82 -47.67 -45.28 3.51
CA GLU A 82 -48.84 -46.06 3.87
C GLU A 82 -48.42 -47.39 4.50
N GLY A 83 -49.28 -47.92 5.37
CA GLY A 83 -49.14 -49.25 5.92
C GLY A 83 -49.94 -50.27 5.12
N TYR A 84 -49.90 -51.52 5.56
CA TYR A 84 -50.63 -52.62 4.95
C TYR A 84 -51.06 -53.61 6.03
N THR A 85 -52.31 -54.05 6.04
CA THR A 85 -52.79 -55.02 7.05
C THR A 85 -52.19 -56.41 6.87
N GLY A 86 -51.64 -56.70 5.68
CA GLY A 86 -51.09 -57.99 5.31
C GLY A 86 -52.12 -58.91 4.65
N ASP A 87 -51.63 -59.81 3.79
CA ASP A 87 -52.43 -60.77 3.03
C ASP A 87 -52.74 -62.01 3.88
N LEU A 88 -53.98 -62.49 3.78
CA LEU A 88 -54.45 -63.68 4.48
C LEU A 88 -54.55 -64.85 3.52
N TYR A 89 -53.86 -65.95 3.82
CA TYR A 89 -53.84 -67.16 3.00
C TYR A 89 -54.58 -68.31 3.69
N CYS A 90 -55.47 -68.97 2.94
CA CYS A 90 -56.18 -70.15 3.42
C CYS A 90 -55.19 -71.31 3.57
N THR A 91 -55.04 -71.82 4.79
CA THR A 91 -53.99 -72.79 5.14
C THR A 91 -54.18 -74.16 4.48
N ALA A 92 -55.36 -74.43 3.90
CA ALA A 92 -55.70 -75.71 3.27
C ALA A 92 -55.58 -75.72 1.74
N CYS A 93 -55.77 -74.56 1.07
CA CYS A 93 -55.80 -74.49 -0.40
C CYS A 93 -54.93 -73.37 -1.01
N GLY A 94 -54.42 -72.43 -0.21
CA GLY A 94 -53.65 -71.29 -0.69
C GLY A 94 -54.47 -70.14 -1.28
N ASP A 95 -55.81 -70.23 -1.25
CA ASP A 95 -56.68 -69.11 -1.63
C ASP A 95 -56.39 -67.85 -0.78
N MET A 96 -56.38 -66.68 -1.41
CA MET A 96 -55.84 -65.45 -0.84
C MET A 96 -56.92 -64.37 -0.69
N ILE A 97 -57.02 -63.79 0.50
CA ILE A 97 -57.69 -62.50 0.72
C ILE A 97 -56.58 -61.44 0.80
N LEU A 98 -56.64 -60.48 -0.12
CA LEU A 98 -55.71 -59.36 -0.19
C LEU A 98 -55.91 -58.43 1.02
N GLY A 99 -54.81 -57.97 1.63
CA GLY A 99 -54.84 -56.98 2.71
C GLY A 99 -55.31 -55.59 2.24
N GLU A 100 -55.69 -54.76 3.20
CA GLU A 100 -56.04 -53.36 2.96
C GLU A 100 -54.85 -52.42 3.21
N VAL A 101 -54.78 -51.33 2.43
CA VAL A 101 -53.80 -50.26 2.62
C VAL A 101 -54.21 -49.39 3.80
N ILE A 102 -53.32 -49.24 4.77
CA ILE A 102 -53.53 -48.40 5.95
C ILE A 102 -53.08 -46.97 5.60
N PRO A 103 -53.95 -45.94 5.64
CA PRO A 103 -53.59 -44.57 5.31
C PRO A 103 -52.39 -44.05 6.12
N GLN A 104 -51.61 -43.14 5.54
CA GLN A 104 -50.48 -42.52 6.23
C GLN A 104 -50.93 -41.84 7.53
N LYS A 105 -50.11 -41.96 8.58
CA LYS A 105 -50.34 -41.20 9.83
C LYS A 105 -50.11 -39.72 9.55
N GLU A 106 -50.94 -38.83 10.08
CA GLU A 106 -50.79 -37.39 9.86
C GLU A 106 -49.47 -36.84 10.45
N HIS A 107 -48.99 -35.73 9.90
CA HIS A 107 -47.84 -35.02 10.44
C HIS A 107 -48.19 -34.27 11.73
N ILE A 108 -47.34 -34.40 12.75
CA ILE A 108 -47.46 -33.62 13.99
C ILE A 108 -46.42 -32.51 13.93
N SER A 109 -46.87 -31.26 13.79
CA SER A 109 -45.98 -30.09 13.68
C SER A 109 -45.28 -29.76 15.00
N SER A 110 -44.04 -29.30 14.89
CA SER A 110 -43.32 -28.59 15.95
C SER A 110 -43.97 -27.23 16.24
N GLU A 111 -43.56 -26.61 17.36
CA GLU A 111 -43.68 -25.15 17.50
C GLU A 111 -42.87 -24.44 16.40
N ARG A 112 -43.27 -23.20 16.05
CA ARG A 112 -42.59 -22.44 15.00
C ARG A 112 -41.25 -21.91 15.50
N ILE A 113 -40.17 -22.31 14.83
CA ILE A 113 -38.84 -21.75 15.10
C ILE A 113 -38.82 -20.30 14.60
N SER A 114 -38.29 -19.39 15.42
CA SER A 114 -38.29 -17.96 15.12
C SER A 114 -37.43 -17.60 13.91
N ALA A 115 -37.81 -16.54 13.21
CA ALA A 115 -37.05 -15.99 12.09
C ALA A 115 -35.70 -15.41 12.56
N SER A 116 -34.71 -15.37 11.67
CA SER A 116 -33.47 -14.61 11.88
C SER A 116 -33.42 -13.42 10.93
N GLU A 117 -33.21 -12.22 11.46
CA GLU A 117 -33.12 -11.01 10.66
C GLU A 117 -31.85 -10.98 9.79
N PRO A 118 -31.92 -10.42 8.57
CA PRO A 118 -30.74 -10.20 7.74
C PRO A 118 -29.84 -9.11 8.32
N THR A 119 -28.54 -9.18 8.05
CA THR A 119 -27.58 -8.09 8.30
C THR A 119 -27.07 -7.53 6.98
N CYS A 120 -26.17 -6.53 7.02
CA CYS A 120 -25.55 -5.98 5.80
C CYS A 120 -24.83 -7.03 4.93
N THR A 121 -24.34 -8.12 5.53
CA THR A 121 -23.50 -9.12 4.86
C THR A 121 -24.03 -10.56 4.97
N ARG A 122 -25.05 -10.83 5.80
CA ARG A 122 -25.59 -12.17 6.01
C ARG A 122 -27.09 -12.19 5.76
N GLU A 123 -27.53 -13.17 4.98
CA GLU A 123 -28.94 -13.44 4.75
C GLU A 123 -29.68 -13.77 6.06
N GLY A 124 -30.92 -13.28 6.15
CA GLY A 124 -31.89 -13.69 7.15
C GLY A 124 -32.66 -14.93 6.69
N ARG A 125 -33.56 -15.42 7.55
CA ARG A 125 -34.44 -16.56 7.25
C ARG A 125 -35.80 -16.39 7.90
N THR A 126 -36.86 -16.76 7.20
CA THR A 126 -38.21 -16.84 7.77
C THR A 126 -38.31 -18.05 8.70
N GLY A 127 -39.17 -17.96 9.72
CA GLY A 127 -39.36 -19.03 10.70
C GLY A 127 -40.09 -20.24 10.12
N TYR A 128 -39.68 -21.45 10.51
CA TYR A 128 -40.14 -22.72 9.91
C TYR A 128 -40.73 -23.69 10.95
N THR A 129 -41.40 -24.74 10.46
CA THR A 129 -41.90 -25.87 11.27
C THR A 129 -41.51 -27.21 10.65
N TYR A 130 -41.41 -28.25 11.48
CA TYR A 130 -41.09 -29.61 11.02
C TYR A 130 -41.95 -30.67 11.73
N CYS A 131 -42.06 -31.84 11.13
CA CYS A 131 -42.78 -32.97 11.70
C CYS A 131 -41.96 -33.64 12.82
N LEU A 132 -42.46 -33.62 14.05
CA LEU A 132 -41.82 -34.23 15.22
C LEU A 132 -41.58 -35.74 15.04
N ASN A 133 -42.40 -36.42 14.24
CA ASN A 133 -42.32 -37.86 14.01
C ASN A 133 -41.31 -38.28 12.94
N CYS A 134 -40.91 -37.39 12.02
CA CYS A 134 -40.11 -37.81 10.86
C CYS A 134 -39.06 -36.80 10.36
N GLY A 135 -38.98 -35.61 10.96
CA GLY A 135 -37.98 -34.59 10.64
C GLY A 135 -38.17 -33.83 9.33
N ASN A 136 -39.23 -34.11 8.55
CA ASN A 136 -39.53 -33.34 7.35
C ASN A 136 -40.00 -31.93 7.73
N GLU A 137 -39.51 -30.90 7.04
CA GLU A 137 -40.10 -29.56 7.09
C GLU A 137 -41.55 -29.60 6.58
N LEU A 138 -42.43 -28.85 7.24
CA LEU A 138 -43.87 -28.77 6.94
C LEU A 138 -44.23 -27.40 6.37
N GLU A 139 -43.76 -26.34 7.03
CA GLU A 139 -43.65 -25.01 6.47
C GLU A 139 -42.16 -24.67 6.37
N PRO A 140 -41.56 -24.70 5.16
CA PRO A 140 -40.12 -24.53 4.99
C PRO A 140 -39.67 -23.08 5.24
N SER A 141 -38.39 -22.92 5.53
CA SER A 141 -37.75 -21.61 5.71
C SER A 141 -37.40 -20.98 4.35
N GLU A 142 -37.74 -19.71 4.16
CA GLU A 142 -37.32 -18.90 3.01
C GLU A 142 -36.13 -18.00 3.39
N THR A 143 -35.20 -17.76 2.46
CA THR A 143 -34.08 -16.84 2.67
C THR A 143 -34.52 -15.39 2.48
N ILE A 144 -34.07 -14.53 3.39
CA ILE A 144 -34.25 -13.08 3.30
C ILE A 144 -32.89 -12.50 2.87
N PRO A 145 -32.78 -11.81 1.72
CA PRO A 145 -31.50 -11.26 1.28
C PRO A 145 -30.83 -10.37 2.34
N ALA A 146 -29.49 -10.37 2.35
CA ALA A 146 -28.72 -9.42 3.15
C ALA A 146 -29.12 -7.97 2.79
N THR A 147 -29.17 -7.07 3.77
CA THR A 147 -29.65 -5.69 3.56
C THR A 147 -28.70 -4.83 2.72
N GLY A 148 -27.49 -5.32 2.46
CA GLY A 148 -26.41 -4.54 1.84
C GLY A 148 -25.91 -3.41 2.75
N HIS A 149 -25.09 -2.53 2.15
CA HIS A 149 -24.52 -1.38 2.83
C HIS A 149 -25.20 -0.09 2.36
N THR A 150 -25.69 0.72 3.31
CA THR A 150 -26.19 2.07 3.06
C THR A 150 -25.09 3.06 3.44
N LEU A 151 -24.40 3.59 2.45
CA LEU A 151 -23.19 4.40 2.61
C LEU A 151 -23.54 5.85 2.99
N SER A 152 -22.63 6.49 3.75
CA SER A 152 -22.66 7.93 4.05
C SER A 152 -22.32 8.78 2.84
N GLU A 153 -22.48 10.11 2.96
CA GLU A 153 -21.75 11.05 2.11
C GLU A 153 -20.22 10.78 2.22
N PRO A 154 -19.46 10.97 1.12
CA PRO A 154 -18.03 10.71 1.10
C PRO A 154 -17.24 11.78 1.87
N THR A 155 -16.15 11.34 2.49
CA THR A 155 -15.20 12.17 3.23
C THR A 155 -13.82 12.10 2.56
N ASN A 156 -12.91 13.04 2.88
CA ASN A 156 -11.58 13.09 2.25
C ASN A 156 -11.58 13.23 0.71
N VAL A 157 -12.67 13.72 0.12
CA VAL A 157 -12.81 13.92 -1.33
C VAL A 157 -11.72 14.88 -1.84
N VAL A 158 -11.04 14.49 -2.92
CA VAL A 158 -10.05 15.33 -3.63
C VAL A 158 -10.51 15.45 -5.08
N GLU A 159 -10.74 16.67 -5.55
CA GLU A 159 -11.10 16.88 -6.96
C GLU A 159 -9.90 16.59 -7.88
N ALA A 160 -10.15 15.86 -8.98
CA ALA A 160 -9.14 15.64 -10.00
C ALA A 160 -8.83 16.95 -10.75
N THR A 161 -7.57 17.12 -11.15
CA THR A 161 -7.13 18.24 -11.98
C THR A 161 -6.39 17.72 -13.21
N CYS A 162 -5.89 18.60 -14.08
CA CYS A 162 -4.99 18.16 -15.14
C CYS A 162 -3.58 17.82 -14.65
N VAL A 163 -3.22 18.15 -13.40
CA VAL A 163 -1.91 17.80 -12.80
C VAL A 163 -1.97 16.62 -11.83
N SER A 164 -3.08 16.47 -11.11
CA SER A 164 -3.28 15.48 -10.05
C SER A 164 -4.48 14.59 -10.32
N VAL A 165 -4.36 13.30 -9.99
CA VAL A 165 -5.52 12.43 -9.82
C VAL A 165 -6.37 12.94 -8.65
N GLY A 166 -7.68 12.69 -8.70
CA GLY A 166 -8.60 12.94 -7.61
C GLY A 166 -8.82 11.69 -6.76
N TYR A 167 -9.63 11.86 -5.71
CA TYR A 167 -10.07 10.79 -4.85
C TYR A 167 -11.57 10.94 -4.58
N SER A 168 -12.34 9.90 -4.88
CA SER A 168 -13.81 9.94 -4.74
C SER A 168 -14.30 9.96 -3.29
N GLY A 169 -13.40 9.68 -2.34
CA GLY A 169 -13.63 9.85 -0.90
C GLY A 169 -14.14 8.61 -0.17
N ASP A 170 -13.80 8.52 1.11
CA ASP A 170 -14.13 7.40 1.98
C ASP A 170 -15.59 7.48 2.44
N THR A 171 -16.28 6.34 2.43
CA THR A 171 -17.67 6.23 2.92
C THR A 171 -17.79 5.22 4.05
N VAL A 172 -18.80 5.37 4.90
CA VAL A 172 -19.08 4.45 6.00
C VAL A 172 -20.50 3.92 5.88
N CYS A 173 -20.69 2.61 6.08
CA CYS A 173 -22.03 2.03 6.18
C CYS A 173 -22.73 2.53 7.44
N THR A 174 -23.77 3.34 7.28
CA THR A 174 -24.59 3.95 8.34
C THR A 174 -25.29 2.95 9.27
N ILE A 175 -25.34 1.66 8.90
CA ILE A 175 -26.01 0.60 9.66
C ILE A 175 -25.02 -0.25 10.48
N CYS A 176 -23.79 -0.43 9.99
CA CYS A 176 -22.83 -1.37 10.60
C CYS A 176 -21.42 -0.80 10.79
N GLU A 177 -21.25 0.52 10.61
CA GLU A 177 -20.03 1.30 10.84
C GLU A 177 -18.78 0.82 10.10
N ARG A 178 -18.95 -0.04 9.09
CA ARG A 178 -17.86 -0.51 8.22
C ARG A 178 -17.46 0.59 7.23
N SER A 179 -16.19 0.95 7.22
CA SER A 179 -15.60 1.84 6.21
C SER A 179 -15.41 1.15 4.86
N PHE A 180 -15.48 1.96 3.80
CA PHE A 180 -15.22 1.63 2.41
C PHE A 180 -14.35 2.75 1.84
N ASP A 181 -13.14 2.40 1.46
CA ASP A 181 -12.18 3.33 0.87
C ASP A 181 -12.71 3.81 -0.49
N GLY A 182 -12.46 5.08 -0.81
CA GLY A 182 -12.78 5.64 -2.13
C GLY A 182 -11.87 5.08 -3.24
N GLU A 183 -12.29 5.30 -4.49
CA GLU A 183 -11.49 5.03 -5.69
C GLU A 183 -10.75 6.28 -6.20
N GLU A 184 -9.59 6.06 -6.84
CA GLU A 184 -8.82 7.09 -7.55
C GLU A 184 -9.59 7.60 -8.78
N VAL A 185 -9.65 8.92 -8.95
CA VAL A 185 -10.31 9.59 -10.08
C VAL A 185 -9.24 10.05 -11.06
N ALA A 186 -9.33 9.60 -12.31
CA ALA A 186 -8.38 9.95 -13.37
C ALA A 186 -8.25 11.48 -13.57
N LYS A 187 -7.06 11.93 -13.98
CA LYS A 187 -6.76 13.32 -14.29
C LYS A 187 -7.73 13.89 -15.33
N LEU A 188 -8.05 15.18 -15.19
CA LEU A 188 -8.81 15.93 -16.20
C LEU A 188 -7.93 16.21 -17.43
N PRO A 189 -8.50 16.25 -18.65
CA PRO A 189 -7.73 16.62 -19.84
C PRO A 189 -7.27 18.10 -19.79
N HIS A 190 -6.11 18.38 -20.37
CA HIS A 190 -5.62 19.75 -20.52
C HIS A 190 -6.55 20.60 -21.40
N SER A 191 -6.86 21.81 -20.94
CA SER A 191 -7.68 22.79 -21.67
C SER A 191 -6.80 23.96 -22.12
N PHE A 192 -6.37 23.91 -23.39
CA PHE A 192 -5.40 24.86 -23.96
C PHE A 192 -6.06 26.12 -24.54
N GLU A 193 -5.46 27.28 -24.26
CA GLU A 193 -5.71 28.55 -24.94
C GLU A 193 -4.36 29.14 -25.37
N ASN A 194 -4.20 29.50 -26.64
CA ASN A 194 -2.94 30.00 -27.23
C ASN A 194 -1.71 29.12 -26.91
N ASP A 195 -1.82 27.80 -27.09
CA ASP A 195 -0.77 26.81 -26.78
C ASP A 195 -0.34 26.80 -25.30
N VAL A 196 -1.20 27.20 -24.37
CA VAL A 196 -0.97 27.12 -22.91
C VAL A 196 -2.19 26.52 -22.21
N CYS A 197 -2.00 25.51 -21.36
CA CYS A 197 -3.07 24.95 -20.54
C CYS A 197 -3.49 25.99 -19.49
N THR A 198 -4.75 26.42 -19.56
CA THR A 198 -5.34 27.46 -18.69
C THR A 198 -5.32 27.12 -17.19
N ALA A 199 -5.26 25.82 -16.85
CA ALA A 199 -5.28 25.34 -15.46
C ALA A 199 -3.89 25.16 -14.83
N CYS A 200 -2.84 24.83 -15.60
CA CYS A 200 -1.51 24.53 -15.06
C CYS A 200 -0.34 25.30 -15.69
N GLY A 201 -0.54 25.95 -16.84
CA GLY A 201 0.50 26.70 -17.56
C GLY A 201 1.43 25.86 -18.44
N TRP A 202 1.27 24.53 -18.49
CA TRP A 202 2.01 23.68 -19.42
C TRP A 202 1.54 23.94 -20.86
N ARG A 203 2.48 24.10 -21.78
CA ARG A 203 2.24 24.34 -23.21
C ARG A 203 2.04 23.07 -24.03
N THR A 204 1.54 23.20 -25.27
CA THR A 204 1.43 22.06 -26.19
C THR A 204 2.84 21.52 -26.57
N PRO A 205 3.09 20.19 -26.55
CA PRO A 205 4.41 19.63 -26.82
C PRO A 205 4.97 19.91 -28.22
N GLY A 206 6.23 20.36 -28.29
CA GLY A 206 6.90 20.78 -29.52
C GLY A 206 8.13 21.66 -29.29
N LEU A 207 8.78 22.07 -30.38
CA LEU A 207 9.88 23.03 -30.40
C LEU A 207 9.37 24.40 -30.84
N TYR A 208 9.73 25.44 -30.08
CA TYR A 208 9.32 26.82 -30.32
C TYR A 208 10.53 27.73 -30.61
N LEU A 209 10.35 28.65 -31.55
CA LEU A 209 11.26 29.77 -31.80
C LEU A 209 10.44 31.06 -31.72
N ASP A 210 10.96 32.05 -30.99
CA ASP A 210 10.32 33.36 -30.76
C ASP A 210 8.85 33.25 -30.31
N GLY A 211 8.55 32.25 -29.49
CA GLY A 211 7.21 31.95 -28.94
C GLY A 211 6.29 31.13 -29.85
N ALA A 212 6.60 30.98 -31.14
CA ALA A 212 5.81 30.24 -32.13
C ALA A 212 6.30 28.81 -32.34
N MET A 213 5.38 27.84 -32.35
CA MET A 213 5.72 26.43 -32.58
C MET A 213 6.23 26.23 -34.01
N GLN A 214 7.41 25.63 -34.14
CA GLN A 214 8.07 25.35 -35.42
C GLN A 214 7.96 23.88 -35.83
N MET A 215 7.97 22.99 -34.83
CA MET A 215 7.79 21.55 -35.00
C MET A 215 6.97 21.01 -33.83
N THR A 216 5.98 20.19 -34.12
CA THR A 216 5.27 19.40 -33.11
C THR A 216 6.19 18.36 -32.50
N TRP A 217 5.83 17.85 -31.31
CA TRP A 217 6.57 16.76 -30.68
C TRP A 217 6.66 15.50 -31.56
N GLU A 218 5.57 15.12 -32.23
CA GLU A 218 5.55 13.99 -33.17
C GLU A 218 6.55 14.19 -34.33
N GLU A 219 6.64 15.39 -34.89
CA GLU A 219 7.63 15.71 -35.93
C GLU A 219 9.07 15.66 -35.42
N LEU A 220 9.33 16.03 -34.16
CA LEU A 220 10.67 15.91 -33.58
C LEU A 220 11.11 14.45 -33.43
N VAL A 221 10.22 13.57 -32.99
CA VAL A 221 10.48 12.12 -32.86
C VAL A 221 10.62 11.47 -34.25
N ASN A 222 9.66 11.71 -35.15
CA ASN A 222 9.67 11.13 -36.50
C ASN A 222 10.90 11.56 -37.33
N ASN A 223 11.35 12.82 -37.20
CA ASN A 223 12.56 13.30 -37.88
C ASN A 223 13.86 13.03 -37.09
N GLN A 224 13.82 12.23 -36.02
CA GLN A 224 14.98 11.81 -35.22
C GLN A 224 15.76 12.97 -34.57
N TYR A 225 15.08 14.10 -34.30
CA TYR A 225 15.58 15.16 -33.42
C TYR A 225 15.49 14.77 -31.95
N VAL A 226 14.50 13.94 -31.58
CA VAL A 226 14.37 13.32 -30.27
C VAL A 226 14.38 11.81 -30.43
N SER A 227 15.19 11.12 -29.62
CA SER A 227 15.26 9.66 -29.57
C SER A 227 14.53 9.16 -28.32
N LEU A 228 13.50 8.33 -28.53
CA LEU A 228 12.71 7.70 -27.47
C LEU A 228 12.95 6.18 -27.44
N ARG A 229 12.77 5.59 -26.26
CA ARG A 229 12.76 4.13 -26.06
C ARG A 229 11.58 3.75 -25.18
N GLU A 230 10.63 3.03 -25.76
CA GLU A 230 9.51 2.44 -25.04
C GLU A 230 9.95 1.19 -24.25
N ARG A 231 9.43 1.07 -23.03
CA ARG A 231 9.34 -0.15 -22.22
C ARG A 231 7.88 -0.35 -21.82
N ARG A 232 7.56 -1.50 -21.22
CA ARG A 232 6.18 -1.93 -20.96
C ARG A 232 5.28 -0.84 -20.35
N ASP A 233 5.82 -0.07 -19.40
CA ASP A 233 5.08 0.92 -18.61
C ASP A 233 5.85 2.27 -18.52
N GLU A 234 6.78 2.55 -19.44
CA GLU A 234 7.70 3.70 -19.37
C GLU A 234 8.18 4.14 -20.77
N VAL A 235 8.19 5.44 -21.06
CA VAL A 235 8.80 6.00 -22.28
C VAL A 235 10.02 6.84 -21.90
N GLN A 236 11.19 6.41 -22.37
CA GLN A 236 12.47 6.99 -21.98
C GLN A 236 13.01 7.90 -23.09
N LEU A 237 13.23 9.17 -22.76
CA LEU A 237 13.96 10.10 -23.62
C LEU A 237 15.45 9.79 -23.53
N MET A 238 15.98 9.24 -24.62
CA MET A 238 17.36 8.74 -24.71
C MET A 238 18.36 9.83 -25.09
N SER A 239 17.97 10.73 -26.00
CA SER A 239 18.77 11.89 -26.41
C SER A 239 17.95 12.90 -27.20
N VAL A 240 18.33 14.16 -27.15
CA VAL A 240 17.97 15.17 -28.16
C VAL A 240 19.16 15.51 -29.06
N ASN A 241 18.88 15.96 -30.27
CA ASN A 241 19.89 16.43 -31.21
C ASN A 241 20.52 17.73 -30.69
N THR A 242 21.85 17.74 -30.51
CA THR A 242 22.60 18.86 -29.92
C THR A 242 22.59 20.14 -30.77
N SER A 243 22.14 20.08 -32.03
CA SER A 243 21.93 21.26 -32.88
C SER A 243 20.59 21.97 -32.69
N MET A 244 19.66 21.39 -31.90
CA MET A 244 18.40 22.04 -31.56
C MET A 244 18.63 23.25 -30.65
N TYR A 245 17.96 24.35 -30.98
CA TYR A 245 17.93 25.60 -30.22
C TYR A 245 16.48 26.10 -30.13
N GLY A 246 16.19 26.99 -29.19
CA GLY A 246 14.83 27.42 -28.88
C GLY A 246 14.26 26.76 -27.63
N ASP A 247 12.94 26.82 -27.47
CA ASP A 247 12.24 26.33 -26.29
C ASP A 247 11.59 24.98 -26.58
N LEU A 248 11.93 23.94 -25.80
CA LEU A 248 11.41 22.59 -25.98
C LEU A 248 10.36 22.26 -24.92
N VAL A 249 9.18 21.84 -25.38
CA VAL A 249 8.14 21.26 -24.53
C VAL A 249 8.06 19.77 -24.82
N VAL A 250 8.35 18.96 -23.82
CA VAL A 250 8.45 17.49 -23.92
C VAL A 250 7.05 16.86 -23.92
N GLY A 251 6.87 15.78 -24.70
CA GLY A 251 5.61 15.04 -24.83
C GLY A 251 5.14 14.40 -23.53
N GLU A 252 3.81 14.34 -23.34
CA GLU A 252 3.17 13.84 -22.10
C GLU A 252 3.48 12.37 -21.80
N GLU A 253 3.86 11.59 -22.82
CA GLU A 253 4.19 10.17 -22.68
C GLU A 253 5.57 9.94 -22.02
N VAL A 254 6.47 10.93 -22.06
CA VAL A 254 7.83 10.78 -21.54
C VAL A 254 7.82 10.74 -20.02
N THR A 255 8.22 9.62 -19.44
CA THR A 255 8.27 9.41 -17.99
C THR A 255 9.70 9.40 -17.42
N TYR A 256 10.72 9.40 -18.30
CA TYR A 256 12.10 9.18 -17.89
C TYR A 256 13.10 9.87 -18.82
N CYS A 257 14.18 10.45 -18.28
CA CYS A 257 15.29 11.01 -19.05
C CYS A 257 16.60 10.25 -18.78
N ALA A 258 17.20 9.71 -19.84
CA ALA A 258 18.42 8.92 -19.77
C ALA A 258 19.70 9.76 -19.58
N SER A 259 20.80 9.09 -19.25
CA SER A 259 22.09 9.69 -18.98
C SER A 259 22.55 10.55 -20.15
N SER A 260 22.93 11.80 -19.88
CA SER A 260 23.39 12.75 -20.90
C SER A 260 22.38 13.09 -22.03
N ALA A 261 21.08 12.85 -21.85
CA ALA A 261 20.09 13.02 -22.93
C ALA A 261 20.05 14.44 -23.56
N PHE A 262 20.36 15.49 -22.78
CA PHE A 262 20.44 16.89 -23.18
C PHE A 262 21.86 17.46 -23.02
N LYS A 263 22.89 16.61 -22.91
CA LYS A 263 24.27 17.04 -22.68
C LYS A 263 24.78 17.90 -23.84
N GLY A 264 25.26 19.11 -23.53
CA GLY A 264 25.71 20.07 -24.54
C GLY A 264 24.61 20.63 -25.43
N SER A 265 23.34 20.56 -25.01
CA SER A 265 22.22 21.11 -25.78
C SER A 265 22.27 22.63 -25.90
N LEU A 266 21.81 23.15 -27.04
CA LEU A 266 21.70 24.58 -27.36
C LEU A 266 20.27 25.12 -27.14
N LEU A 267 19.39 24.35 -26.49
CA LEU A 267 18.04 24.78 -26.10
C LEU A 267 18.10 25.91 -25.06
N ASN A 268 17.19 26.87 -25.18
CA ASN A 268 17.07 28.04 -24.31
C ASN A 268 16.26 27.73 -23.05
N THR A 269 15.15 27.00 -23.20
CA THR A 269 14.32 26.50 -22.09
C THR A 269 13.81 25.09 -22.38
N ILE A 270 13.52 24.32 -21.32
CA ILE A 270 12.95 22.98 -21.43
C ILE A 270 11.81 22.81 -20.41
N CYS A 271 10.67 22.29 -20.87
CA CYS A 271 9.49 22.00 -20.05
C CYS A 271 9.19 20.49 -20.05
N PHE A 272 9.23 19.86 -18.87
CA PHE A 272 9.00 18.42 -18.69
C PHE A 272 7.58 18.11 -18.19
N PRO A 273 6.99 16.99 -18.66
CA PRO A 273 5.62 16.62 -18.38
C PRO A 273 5.43 16.16 -16.93
N ILE A 274 4.16 16.04 -16.51
CA ILE A 274 3.81 15.31 -15.28
C ILE A 274 4.16 13.84 -15.48
N GLY A 275 4.84 13.22 -14.51
CA GLY A 275 5.28 11.83 -14.61
C GLY A 275 6.67 11.66 -15.22
N CYS A 276 7.30 12.71 -15.76
CA CYS A 276 8.74 12.72 -16.02
C CYS A 276 9.49 13.05 -14.73
N ASP A 277 9.63 12.01 -13.90
CA ASP A 277 10.03 12.16 -12.50
C ASP A 277 11.50 11.73 -12.28
N THR A 278 12.13 11.04 -13.24
CA THR A 278 13.51 10.53 -13.12
C THR A 278 14.43 11.03 -14.23
N PHE A 279 15.54 11.65 -13.83
CA PHE A 279 16.59 12.16 -14.71
C PHE A 279 17.93 11.53 -14.30
N GLU A 280 18.51 10.71 -15.17
CA GLU A 280 19.79 10.06 -14.91
C GLU A 280 20.97 11.06 -14.87
N GLN A 281 22.14 10.54 -14.46
CA GLN A 281 23.39 11.30 -14.39
C GLN A 281 23.70 12.11 -15.66
N GLN A 282 24.20 13.33 -15.45
CA GLN A 282 24.64 14.25 -16.51
C GLN A 282 23.54 14.67 -17.51
N ALA A 283 22.24 14.48 -17.20
CA ALA A 283 21.13 14.69 -18.12
C ALA A 283 21.24 15.97 -18.98
N PHE A 284 21.59 17.12 -18.38
CA PHE A 284 21.75 18.43 -19.01
C PHE A 284 23.18 18.98 -18.93
N MET A 285 24.17 18.12 -18.66
CA MET A 285 25.56 18.56 -18.44
C MET A 285 26.07 19.45 -19.59
N ASP A 286 26.75 20.55 -19.26
CA ASP A 286 27.28 21.52 -20.22
C ASP A 286 26.24 22.09 -21.22
N ALA A 287 24.94 22.08 -20.89
CA ALA A 287 23.90 22.78 -21.67
C ALA A 287 24.01 24.31 -21.46
N THR A 288 25.07 24.90 -22.00
CA THR A 288 25.50 26.28 -21.70
C THR A 288 24.54 27.37 -22.16
N GLN A 289 23.58 27.06 -23.04
CA GLN A 289 22.52 27.97 -23.49
C GLN A 289 21.23 27.89 -22.66
N LEU A 290 21.10 26.87 -21.81
CA LEU A 290 19.89 26.62 -21.04
C LEU A 290 19.72 27.69 -19.96
N THR A 291 18.64 28.47 -20.05
CA THR A 291 18.34 29.59 -19.14
C THR A 291 17.33 29.24 -18.05
N SER A 292 16.39 28.33 -18.36
CA SER A 292 15.39 27.85 -17.40
C SER A 292 14.94 26.42 -17.72
N VAL A 293 14.57 25.67 -16.68
CA VAL A 293 13.86 24.39 -16.82
C VAL A 293 12.64 24.37 -15.91
N THR A 294 11.53 23.85 -16.42
CA THR A 294 10.28 23.66 -15.67
C THR A 294 9.93 22.18 -15.62
N PHE A 295 9.56 21.69 -14.43
CA PHE A 295 9.13 20.31 -14.20
C PHE A 295 7.71 20.28 -13.63
N PHE A 296 6.81 19.58 -14.32
CA PHE A 296 5.45 19.29 -13.82
C PHE A 296 5.33 17.92 -13.13
N GLY A 297 6.41 17.13 -13.12
CA GLY A 297 6.53 15.86 -12.41
C GLY A 297 6.43 15.99 -10.89
N ASN A 298 6.25 14.85 -10.22
CA ASN A 298 6.30 14.72 -8.77
C ASN A 298 7.43 13.75 -8.38
N ASP A 299 7.85 13.74 -7.13
CA ASP A 299 8.92 12.86 -6.65
C ASP A 299 10.24 13.00 -7.46
N ILE A 300 10.47 14.19 -8.02
CA ILE A 300 11.53 14.44 -9.02
C ILE A 300 12.90 14.05 -8.46
N THR A 301 13.62 13.24 -9.22
CA THR A 301 14.97 12.74 -8.92
C THR A 301 15.94 13.22 -9.98
N LEU A 302 16.75 14.21 -9.63
CA LEU A 302 17.82 14.72 -10.50
C LEU A 302 19.15 14.02 -10.19
N GLY A 303 19.66 13.29 -11.17
CA GLY A 303 20.87 12.48 -11.08
C GLY A 303 22.17 13.27 -10.92
N GLN A 304 23.25 12.56 -10.62
CA GLN A 304 24.60 13.11 -10.42
C GLN A 304 25.00 14.05 -11.56
N LYS A 305 25.47 15.26 -11.23
CA LYS A 305 25.92 16.29 -12.21
C LYS A 305 24.87 16.67 -13.27
N SER A 306 23.55 16.49 -13.03
CA SER A 306 22.53 16.68 -14.07
C SER A 306 22.56 18.05 -14.74
N PHE A 307 22.77 19.14 -13.99
CA PHE A 307 22.91 20.51 -14.50
C PHE A 307 24.35 21.03 -14.42
N SER A 308 25.34 20.17 -14.17
CA SER A 308 26.74 20.59 -14.06
C SER A 308 27.20 21.30 -15.33
N GLY A 309 27.67 22.55 -15.21
CA GLY A 309 28.16 23.35 -16.34
C GLY A 309 27.07 24.09 -17.12
N CYS A 310 25.81 24.14 -16.65
CA CYS A 310 24.77 24.99 -17.25
C CYS A 310 24.99 26.47 -16.90
N THR A 311 26.02 27.09 -17.49
CA THR A 311 26.52 28.41 -17.08
C THR A 311 25.52 29.56 -17.25
N SER A 312 24.49 29.40 -18.09
CA SER A 312 23.42 30.38 -18.33
C SER A 312 22.13 30.10 -17.53
N LEU A 313 22.07 29.01 -16.75
CA LEU A 313 20.86 28.59 -16.03
C LEU A 313 20.58 29.57 -14.89
N LYS A 314 19.45 30.28 -14.97
CA LYS A 314 19.02 31.29 -14.01
C LYS A 314 17.98 30.78 -13.02
N THR A 315 17.09 29.90 -13.49
CA THR A 315 15.92 29.43 -12.73
C THR A 315 15.67 27.96 -12.97
N VAL A 316 15.30 27.24 -11.91
CA VAL A 316 14.86 25.85 -11.95
C VAL A 316 13.51 25.81 -11.24
N ASP A 317 12.47 25.45 -11.98
CA ASP A 317 11.07 25.65 -11.59
C ASP A 317 10.38 24.29 -11.38
N PHE A 318 10.21 23.92 -10.11
CA PHE A 318 9.54 22.69 -9.70
C PHE A 318 8.07 22.99 -9.39
N ARG A 319 7.15 22.51 -10.24
CA ARG A 319 5.70 22.68 -10.08
C ARG A 319 5.02 21.53 -9.32
N GLY A 320 5.73 20.42 -9.14
CA GLY A 320 5.37 19.33 -8.24
C GLY A 320 6.44 19.08 -7.18
N THR A 321 6.45 17.90 -6.57
CA THR A 321 7.42 17.55 -5.51
C THR A 321 8.77 17.08 -6.05
N VAL A 322 9.81 17.21 -5.23
CA VAL A 322 11.18 16.76 -5.54
C VAL A 322 11.63 15.80 -4.44
N LYS A 323 12.10 14.63 -4.85
CA LYS A 323 12.52 13.56 -3.94
C LYS A 323 14.01 13.58 -3.66
N ARG A 324 14.84 13.86 -4.68
CA ARG A 324 16.32 13.80 -4.59
C ARG A 324 17.01 14.73 -5.57
N LEU A 325 18.03 15.42 -5.07
CA LEU A 325 18.98 16.21 -5.85
C LEU A 325 20.39 15.67 -5.56
N GLN A 326 21.02 14.97 -6.51
CA GLN A 326 22.25 14.22 -6.25
C GLN A 326 23.54 15.08 -6.29
N TYR A 327 24.66 14.49 -5.85
CA TYR A 327 26.01 15.04 -5.92
C TYR A 327 26.32 15.85 -7.21
N GLU A 328 26.89 17.04 -7.04
CA GLU A 328 27.22 18.02 -8.09
C GLU A 328 26.04 18.48 -8.98
N CYS A 329 24.77 18.30 -8.58
CA CYS A 329 23.62 18.54 -9.48
C CYS A 329 23.68 19.87 -10.23
N PHE A 330 23.93 21.00 -9.55
CA PHE A 330 23.98 22.36 -10.11
C PHE A 330 25.39 22.95 -10.14
N ARG A 331 26.44 22.11 -10.11
CA ARG A 331 27.82 22.60 -10.10
C ARG A 331 28.12 23.52 -11.29
N ASN A 332 28.73 24.66 -11.03
CA ASN A 332 29.07 25.70 -12.01
C ASN A 332 27.86 26.27 -12.79
N CYS A 333 26.65 26.27 -12.21
CA CYS A 333 25.53 27.07 -12.73
C CYS A 333 25.77 28.56 -12.40
N THR A 334 26.74 29.18 -13.09
CA THR A 334 27.28 30.50 -12.74
C THR A 334 26.28 31.66 -12.78
N ALA A 335 25.17 31.49 -13.51
CA ALA A 335 24.07 32.46 -13.62
C ALA A 335 22.87 32.17 -12.71
N LEU A 336 22.94 31.17 -11.83
CA LEU A 336 21.85 30.79 -10.92
C LEU A 336 21.71 31.82 -9.80
N GLU A 337 20.85 32.82 -10.02
CA GLU A 337 20.64 33.97 -9.13
C GLU A 337 19.89 33.58 -7.84
N SER A 338 18.98 32.61 -7.95
CA SER A 338 18.18 32.09 -6.83
C SER A 338 17.88 30.59 -7.01
N PHE A 339 18.03 29.81 -5.94
CA PHE A 339 17.61 28.42 -5.89
C PHE A 339 16.95 28.14 -4.53
N THR A 340 15.74 27.58 -4.53
CA THR A 340 15.03 27.19 -3.30
C THR A 340 15.02 25.68 -3.20
N LEU A 341 15.47 25.13 -2.06
CA LEU A 341 15.35 23.70 -1.82
C LEU A 341 13.90 23.34 -1.43
N PRO A 342 13.39 22.21 -1.95
CA PRO A 342 12.13 21.62 -1.48
C PRO A 342 12.19 21.31 0.03
N ALA A 343 11.08 21.53 0.73
CA ALA A 343 11.01 21.41 2.19
C ALA A 343 11.32 20.00 2.73
N ASP A 344 11.04 18.96 1.94
CA ASP A 344 11.21 17.55 2.33
C ASP A 344 12.65 17.02 2.13
N ILE A 345 13.58 17.86 1.63
CA ILE A 345 14.99 17.48 1.48
C ILE A 345 15.66 17.39 2.86
N THR A 346 16.09 16.19 3.25
CA THR A 346 16.77 15.93 4.53
C THR A 346 18.30 16.01 4.47
N LYS A 347 18.87 16.06 3.26
CA LYS A 347 20.33 16.03 3.03
C LYS A 347 20.72 16.91 1.84
N ILE A 348 21.76 17.72 2.03
CA ILE A 348 22.43 18.44 0.94
C ILE A 348 23.66 17.63 0.50
N GLU A 349 23.64 17.15 -0.74
CA GLU A 349 24.68 16.32 -1.34
C GLU A 349 25.94 17.13 -1.72
N GLY A 350 27.07 16.43 -1.86
CA GLY A 350 28.37 17.05 -2.06
C GLY A 350 28.45 17.89 -3.33
N SER A 351 29.07 19.07 -3.22
CA SER A 351 29.19 20.05 -4.32
C SER A 351 27.87 20.47 -4.99
N LEU A 352 26.70 20.31 -4.35
CA LEU A 352 25.39 20.52 -4.99
C LEU A 352 25.27 21.84 -5.76
N LEU A 353 25.71 22.95 -5.17
CA LEU A 353 25.67 24.31 -5.73
C LEU A 353 27.07 24.89 -5.94
N ARG A 354 28.12 24.06 -5.90
CA ARG A 354 29.52 24.51 -6.03
C ARG A 354 29.70 25.39 -7.27
N GLY A 355 30.26 26.59 -7.12
CA GLY A 355 30.52 27.51 -8.24
C GLY A 355 29.29 28.24 -8.78
N CYS A 356 28.17 28.28 -8.05
CA CYS A 356 27.02 29.14 -8.37
C CYS A 356 27.34 30.60 -8.01
N THR A 357 28.17 31.25 -8.81
CA THR A 357 28.74 32.58 -8.53
C THR A 357 27.71 33.71 -8.44
N ALA A 358 26.54 33.57 -9.07
CA ALA A 358 25.45 34.55 -9.00
C ALA A 358 24.53 34.38 -7.78
N LEU A 359 24.63 33.28 -7.03
CA LEU A 359 23.78 33.00 -5.87
C LEU A 359 24.19 33.91 -4.71
N THR A 360 23.34 34.86 -4.35
CA THR A 360 23.67 35.89 -3.33
C THR A 360 23.26 35.54 -1.90
N SER A 361 22.20 34.74 -1.78
CA SER A 361 21.64 34.22 -0.53
C SER A 361 21.13 32.80 -0.75
N PHE A 362 21.11 32.00 0.32
CA PHE A 362 20.59 30.64 0.27
C PHE A 362 19.93 30.25 1.59
N GLU A 363 18.70 29.76 1.51
CA GLU A 363 17.95 29.24 2.65
C GLU A 363 17.99 27.70 2.64
N ILE A 364 18.48 27.12 3.74
CA ILE A 364 18.51 25.68 3.95
C ILE A 364 17.22 25.28 4.70
N PRO A 365 16.40 24.36 4.17
CA PRO A 365 15.18 23.92 4.85
C PRO A 365 15.44 23.32 6.23
N ALA A 366 14.55 23.58 7.18
CA ALA A 366 14.66 23.08 8.56
C ALA A 366 14.62 21.53 8.70
N GLY A 367 14.26 20.80 7.64
CA GLY A 367 14.33 19.34 7.59
C GLY A 367 15.73 18.77 7.31
N VAL A 368 16.71 19.60 6.94
CA VAL A 368 18.07 19.15 6.62
C VAL A 368 18.85 18.76 7.88
N THR A 369 19.33 17.52 7.94
CA THR A 369 20.14 17.00 9.06
C THR A 369 21.62 16.81 8.72
N GLU A 370 21.97 16.77 7.42
CA GLU A 370 23.32 16.49 6.92
C GLU A 370 23.65 17.38 5.72
N ILE A 371 24.84 17.98 5.72
CA ILE A 371 25.37 18.79 4.62
C ILE A 371 26.75 18.26 4.24
N GLU A 372 26.88 17.71 3.04
CA GLU A 372 28.15 17.17 2.55
C GLU A 372 29.15 18.24 2.09
N GLY A 373 30.38 17.80 1.84
CA GLY A 373 31.48 18.68 1.51
C GLY A 373 31.30 19.47 0.21
N TYR A 374 31.94 20.63 0.14
CA TYR A 374 31.95 21.55 -1.00
C TYR A 374 30.58 22.09 -1.46
N ALA A 375 29.48 21.86 -0.72
CA ALA A 375 28.13 22.16 -1.18
C ALA A 375 27.93 23.59 -1.71
N PHE A 376 28.59 24.58 -1.10
CA PHE A 376 28.61 26.00 -1.48
C PHE A 376 30.03 26.53 -1.77
N ALA A 377 30.98 25.64 -2.08
CA ALA A 377 32.33 26.05 -2.46
C ALA A 377 32.29 26.90 -3.74
N ASP A 378 33.26 27.80 -3.91
CA ASP A 378 33.38 28.72 -5.06
C ASP A 378 32.13 29.63 -5.30
N CYS A 379 31.19 29.72 -4.35
CA CYS A 379 30.00 30.58 -4.44
C CYS A 379 30.35 32.02 -4.05
N THR A 380 31.09 32.70 -4.93
CA THR A 380 31.66 34.04 -4.68
C THR A 380 30.62 35.14 -4.43
N GLY A 381 29.38 34.98 -4.91
CA GLY A 381 28.27 35.91 -4.62
C GLY A 381 27.60 35.70 -3.26
N LEU A 382 27.76 34.53 -2.63
CA LEU A 382 27.02 34.16 -1.42
C LEU A 382 27.60 34.86 -0.20
N THR A 383 26.91 35.86 0.34
CA THR A 383 27.43 36.75 1.40
C THR A 383 27.08 36.32 2.82
N SER A 384 26.01 35.55 3.00
CA SER A 384 25.52 35.07 4.29
C SER A 384 24.97 33.66 4.17
N LEU A 385 25.24 32.79 5.15
CA LEU A 385 24.66 31.44 5.24
C LEU A 385 24.24 31.13 6.68
N THR A 386 22.99 30.70 6.85
CA THR A 386 22.47 30.18 8.12
C THR A 386 22.27 28.68 8.00
N ILE A 387 22.90 27.92 8.88
CA ILE A 387 22.70 26.47 9.01
C ILE A 387 21.57 26.23 10.02
N PRO A 388 20.51 25.45 9.71
CA PRO A 388 19.35 25.29 10.57
C PRO A 388 19.58 24.30 11.71
N GLU A 389 18.88 24.51 12.84
CA GLU A 389 18.81 23.54 13.95
C GLU A 389 18.37 22.16 13.45
N GLY A 390 19.09 21.12 13.85
CA GLY A 390 18.93 19.75 13.35
C GLY A 390 20.11 19.26 12.52
N VAL A 391 20.90 20.16 11.93
CA VAL A 391 22.17 19.78 11.29
C VAL A 391 23.20 19.36 12.35
N VAL A 392 23.71 18.14 12.22
CA VAL A 392 24.71 17.56 13.15
C VAL A 392 26.12 17.58 12.56
N ASN A 393 26.24 17.29 11.25
CA ASN A 393 27.50 17.14 10.56
C ASN A 393 27.60 18.13 9.38
N ILE A 394 28.71 18.87 9.35
CA ILE A 394 29.08 19.75 8.23
C ILE A 394 30.33 19.21 7.54
N GLY A 395 30.22 18.96 6.24
CA GLY A 395 31.31 18.46 5.40
C GLY A 395 32.46 19.46 5.19
N GLU A 396 33.57 18.95 4.67
CA GLU A 396 34.76 19.77 4.35
C GLU A 396 34.51 20.77 3.21
N ASN A 397 35.29 21.85 3.18
CA ASN A 397 35.26 22.87 2.13
C ASN A 397 33.88 23.50 1.88
N LEU A 398 32.92 23.40 2.83
CA LEU A 398 31.51 23.79 2.64
C LEU A 398 31.33 25.12 1.90
N VAL A 399 32.09 26.13 2.34
CA VAL A 399 32.07 27.53 1.88
C VAL A 399 33.45 28.00 1.38
N ASN A 400 34.36 27.08 1.03
CA ASN A 400 35.69 27.43 0.55
C ASN A 400 35.60 28.32 -0.70
N GLY A 401 36.31 29.46 -0.73
CA GLY A 401 36.29 30.38 -1.87
C GLY A 401 34.96 31.12 -2.09
N SER A 402 34.07 31.14 -1.10
CA SER A 402 32.79 31.86 -1.16
C SER A 402 32.90 33.34 -0.78
N GLY A 403 31.81 34.09 -1.00
CA GLY A 403 31.68 35.49 -0.57
C GLY A 403 31.36 35.71 0.91
N ILE A 404 31.35 34.66 1.75
CA ILE A 404 30.73 34.67 3.07
C ILE A 404 31.35 35.71 4.01
N THR A 405 30.50 36.62 4.48
CA THR A 405 30.75 37.63 5.52
C THR A 405 30.09 37.29 6.86
N GLU A 406 29.05 36.45 6.83
CA GLU A 406 28.29 35.98 8.00
C GLU A 406 27.97 34.49 7.85
N LEU A 407 28.35 33.70 8.86
CA LEU A 407 28.07 32.25 8.94
C LEU A 407 27.47 31.93 10.31
N VAL A 408 26.20 31.55 10.33
CA VAL A 408 25.48 31.19 11.56
C VAL A 408 25.39 29.66 11.65
N LEU A 409 25.92 29.09 12.73
CA LEU A 409 25.88 27.66 13.02
C LEU A 409 24.93 27.37 14.20
N PRO A 410 24.12 26.29 14.16
CA PRO A 410 23.14 25.97 15.18
C PRO A 410 23.78 25.22 16.36
N SER A 411 23.03 25.12 17.45
CA SER A 411 23.44 24.40 18.66
C SER A 411 23.60 22.88 18.48
N THR A 412 23.11 22.32 17.36
CA THR A 412 23.18 20.90 17.05
C THR A 412 24.46 20.44 16.37
N VAL A 413 25.33 21.33 15.87
CA VAL A 413 26.55 20.89 15.16
C VAL A 413 27.51 20.22 16.14
N GLU A 414 27.88 18.96 15.85
CA GLU A 414 28.85 18.16 16.60
C GLU A 414 30.17 17.97 15.85
N TRP A 415 30.15 18.04 14.52
CA TRP A 415 31.33 17.90 13.66
C TRP A 415 31.41 18.97 12.56
N LEU A 416 32.62 19.53 12.42
CA LEU A 416 32.99 20.49 11.38
C LEU A 416 34.15 19.92 10.55
N GLY A 417 33.99 19.92 9.22
CA GLY A 417 34.99 19.45 8.26
C GLY A 417 36.26 20.30 8.17
N THR A 418 37.10 19.99 7.17
CA THR A 418 38.37 20.69 6.91
C THR A 418 38.19 21.85 5.91
N GLN A 419 39.15 22.77 5.83
CA GLN A 419 39.34 23.71 4.70
C GLN A 419 38.15 24.63 4.34
N MET A 420 37.37 25.07 5.32
CA MET A 420 36.37 26.14 5.17
C MET A 420 37.06 27.53 5.13
N GLU A 421 37.94 27.75 4.15
CA GLU A 421 38.66 29.02 3.98
C GLU A 421 37.69 30.17 3.75
N CYS A 422 37.66 31.12 4.69
CA CYS A 422 36.80 32.29 4.67
C CYS A 422 37.64 33.57 4.63
N THR A 423 37.70 34.23 3.47
CA THR A 423 38.49 35.44 3.26
C THR A 423 37.74 36.74 3.59
N ASN A 424 36.40 36.69 3.72
CA ASN A 424 35.55 37.85 4.03
C ASN A 424 34.86 37.80 5.41
N LEU A 425 34.79 36.63 6.05
CA LEU A 425 34.19 36.43 7.38
C LEU A 425 35.09 37.06 8.44
N GLN A 426 34.56 37.96 9.27
CA GLN A 426 35.35 38.66 10.31
C GLN A 426 35.22 38.06 11.71
N LEU A 427 34.04 37.54 12.05
CA LEU A 427 33.77 36.85 13.32
C LEU A 427 33.32 35.42 13.00
N LEU A 428 34.00 34.44 13.59
CA LEU A 428 33.55 33.06 13.63
C LEU A 428 33.10 32.73 15.06
N ASP A 429 31.79 32.64 15.27
CA ASP A 429 31.23 32.28 16.57
C ASP A 429 30.79 30.81 16.59
N LEU A 430 31.56 29.97 17.28
CA LEU A 430 31.23 28.56 17.54
C LEU A 430 30.74 28.34 18.97
N SER A 431 30.58 29.39 19.79
CA SER A 431 30.38 29.29 21.25
C SER A 431 29.16 28.46 21.66
N GLN A 432 28.09 28.52 20.85
CA GLN A 432 26.82 27.82 21.09
C GLN A 432 26.78 26.39 20.55
N THR A 433 27.78 25.97 19.77
CA THR A 433 27.80 24.66 19.11
C THR A 433 28.23 23.53 20.07
N LYS A 434 27.91 22.28 19.72
CA LYS A 434 28.33 21.07 20.46
C LYS A 434 29.58 20.42 19.86
N ILE A 435 30.35 21.17 19.08
CA ILE A 435 31.53 20.65 18.39
C ILE A 435 32.53 20.12 19.43
N SER A 436 32.70 18.81 19.45
CA SER A 436 33.66 18.14 20.34
C SER A 436 35.03 17.94 19.68
N ARG A 437 35.03 17.89 18.34
CA ARG A 437 36.21 17.72 17.49
C ARG A 437 36.00 18.49 16.18
N MET A 438 37.05 19.15 15.71
CA MET A 438 37.10 19.79 14.39
C MET A 438 38.10 19.08 13.49
N GLY A 439 37.88 19.13 12.19
CA GLY A 439 38.87 18.73 11.19
C GLY A 439 40.17 19.55 11.30
N GLY A 440 41.32 18.91 11.04
CA GLY A 440 42.56 19.65 10.86
C GLY A 440 42.45 20.60 9.65
N HIS A 441 43.06 21.78 9.71
CA HIS A 441 42.96 22.82 8.70
C HIS A 441 41.53 23.38 8.50
N ALA A 442 40.64 23.29 9.50
CA ALA A 442 39.24 23.74 9.42
C ALA A 442 39.03 25.13 8.82
N PHE A 443 39.82 26.14 9.23
CA PHE A 443 39.78 27.51 8.73
C PHE A 443 41.14 27.98 8.20
N TYR A 444 42.00 27.04 7.78
CA TYR A 444 43.34 27.36 7.28
C TYR A 444 43.30 28.41 6.17
N GLY A 445 44.14 29.44 6.27
CA GLY A 445 44.18 30.53 5.28
C GLY A 445 43.02 31.52 5.33
N SER A 446 42.15 31.48 6.34
CA SER A 446 41.01 32.42 6.49
C SER A 446 41.49 33.82 6.86
N THR A 447 42.00 34.55 5.87
CA THR A 447 42.62 35.87 6.00
C THR A 447 41.65 36.99 6.36
N GLY A 448 40.33 36.74 6.37
CA GLY A 448 39.32 37.70 6.83
C GLY A 448 39.07 37.69 8.34
N LEU A 449 39.30 36.54 9.01
CA LEU A 449 38.94 36.33 10.41
C LEU A 449 39.73 37.27 11.32
N LYS A 450 39.01 38.01 12.16
CA LYS A 450 39.54 38.88 13.22
C LYS A 450 39.29 38.32 14.61
N GLU A 451 38.11 37.74 14.82
CA GLU A 451 37.73 37.12 16.08
C GLU A 451 37.23 35.70 15.85
N VAL A 452 37.70 34.76 16.67
CA VAL A 452 37.22 33.38 16.71
C VAL A 452 36.80 33.05 18.13
N ARG A 453 35.57 32.54 18.30
CA ARG A 453 35.06 32.00 19.57
C ARG A 453 34.88 30.51 19.43
N LEU A 454 35.62 29.72 20.22
CA LEU A 454 35.53 28.27 20.18
C LEU A 454 34.41 27.74 21.08
N PRO A 455 33.87 26.53 20.81
CA PRO A 455 32.87 25.91 21.66
C PRO A 455 33.48 25.40 22.97
N GLY A 456 32.70 25.42 24.05
CA GLY A 456 33.09 24.80 25.31
C GLY A 456 33.26 23.29 25.24
N THR A 457 32.57 22.62 24.32
CA THR A 457 32.62 21.16 24.16
C THR A 457 33.91 20.64 23.51
N LEU A 458 34.78 21.51 23.01
CA LEU A 458 35.96 21.11 22.24
C LEU A 458 36.99 20.35 23.11
N ALA A 459 37.20 19.07 22.80
CA ALA A 459 38.07 18.18 23.58
C ALA A 459 39.55 18.18 23.12
N SER A 460 39.85 18.69 21.93
CA SER A 460 41.23 18.87 21.47
C SER A 460 41.31 19.98 20.43
N PHE A 461 42.44 20.69 20.41
CA PHE A 461 42.63 21.75 19.42
C PHE A 461 43.02 21.11 18.07
N PRO A 462 42.25 21.34 16.99
CA PRO A 462 42.56 20.79 15.66
C PRO A 462 43.89 21.31 15.12
N CYS A 463 44.63 20.48 14.37
CA CYS A 463 45.92 20.89 13.82
C CYS A 463 45.77 21.83 12.61
N ASN A 464 46.54 22.92 12.60
CA ASN A 464 46.56 23.99 11.58
C ASN A 464 45.19 24.61 11.26
N ALA A 465 44.20 24.50 12.14
CA ALA A 465 42.86 25.03 11.88
C ALA A 465 42.83 26.55 11.71
N PHE A 466 43.71 27.30 12.36
CA PHE A 466 43.77 28.77 12.24
C PHE A 466 45.11 29.29 11.73
N ASN A 467 46.00 28.39 11.30
CA ASN A 467 47.25 28.76 10.65
C ASN A 467 46.96 29.52 9.34
N LEU A 468 47.83 30.47 9.01
CA LEU A 468 47.66 31.49 7.95
C LEU A 468 46.43 32.41 8.09
N CYS A 469 45.70 32.44 9.21
CA CYS A 469 44.68 33.46 9.47
C CYS A 469 45.35 34.80 9.86
N SER A 470 45.92 35.49 8.88
CA SER A 470 46.80 36.65 9.08
C SER A 470 46.14 37.87 9.72
N SER A 471 44.81 37.98 9.67
CA SER A 471 44.03 39.06 10.30
C SER A 471 43.48 38.72 11.69
N LEU A 472 43.76 37.52 12.23
CA LEU A 472 43.20 37.07 13.50
C LEU A 472 43.76 37.92 14.65
N GLU A 473 42.95 38.81 15.21
CA GLU A 473 43.30 39.76 16.28
C GLU A 473 43.04 39.15 17.68
N VAL A 474 41.91 38.43 17.81
CA VAL A 474 41.38 37.89 19.07
C VAL A 474 41.00 36.42 18.93
N LEU A 475 41.45 35.58 19.85
CA LEU A 475 41.03 34.19 19.96
C LEU A 475 40.41 33.91 21.34
N ASN A 476 39.11 33.63 21.37
CA ASN A 476 38.37 33.26 22.57
C ASN A 476 38.24 31.74 22.67
N ILE A 477 38.99 31.15 23.60
CA ILE A 477 38.93 29.72 23.93
C ILE A 477 38.24 29.46 25.29
N ALA A 478 37.67 30.51 25.90
CA ALA A 478 37.22 30.50 27.29
C ALA A 478 35.82 29.93 27.52
N HIS A 479 35.04 29.70 26.46
CA HIS A 479 33.63 29.28 26.49
C HIS A 479 33.34 27.86 27.03
N GLY A 480 34.26 27.27 27.81
CA GLY A 480 34.00 26.07 28.62
C GLY A 480 34.83 24.83 28.29
N THR A 481 35.96 24.97 27.58
CA THR A 481 36.83 23.86 27.14
C THR A 481 37.40 23.03 28.30
N THR A 482 36.63 22.06 28.80
CA THR A 482 37.00 21.23 29.97
C THR A 482 38.15 20.26 29.69
N GLU A 483 38.40 19.92 28.42
CA GLU A 483 39.25 18.78 28.06
C GLU A 483 40.33 19.06 27.00
N VAL A 484 40.65 20.32 26.63
CA VAL A 484 41.79 20.62 25.72
C VAL A 484 43.12 20.26 26.42
N THR A 485 43.42 18.98 26.36
CA THR A 485 44.53 18.26 26.98
C THR A 485 45.69 18.10 26.00
N THR A 486 45.40 18.26 24.70
CA THR A 486 46.36 18.27 23.62
C THR A 486 46.02 19.39 22.62
N LEU A 487 47.00 20.27 22.42
CA LEU A 487 47.07 21.15 21.25
C LEU A 487 47.70 20.32 20.12
N GLY A 488 47.19 20.45 18.88
CA GLY A 488 47.59 19.62 17.75
C GLY A 488 49.09 19.64 17.40
N TRP A 489 49.51 18.71 16.54
CA TRP A 489 50.88 18.65 16.02
C TRP A 489 51.15 19.83 15.07
N GLY A 490 51.74 20.91 15.57
CA GLY A 490 52.12 22.03 14.71
C GLY A 490 52.54 23.30 15.43
N ASN A 491 52.86 24.30 14.62
CA ASN A 491 53.17 25.67 14.98
C ASN A 491 51.95 26.54 14.67
N GLU A 492 50.84 26.23 15.34
CA GLU A 492 49.49 26.67 15.02
C GLU A 492 49.38 28.18 14.73
N PHE A 493 50.08 28.99 15.53
CA PHE A 493 49.95 30.45 15.55
C PHE A 493 51.19 31.22 15.06
N GLU A 494 52.24 30.55 14.55
CA GLU A 494 53.47 31.24 14.08
C GLU A 494 53.17 32.24 12.95
N SER A 495 52.15 31.96 12.13
CA SER A 495 51.75 32.80 11.00
C SER A 495 50.69 33.86 11.37
N ASN A 496 50.13 33.83 12.58
CA ASN A 496 49.07 34.74 13.01
C ASN A 496 49.68 36.03 13.57
N THR A 497 50.25 36.84 12.67
CA THR A 497 50.96 38.07 13.01
C THR A 497 50.06 39.18 13.55
N ALA A 498 48.73 39.12 13.37
CA ALA A 498 47.78 40.03 13.99
C ALA A 498 47.33 39.60 15.41
N LEU A 499 47.64 38.38 15.87
CA LEU A 499 47.08 37.84 17.11
C LEU A 499 47.70 38.52 18.32
N THR A 500 46.93 39.42 18.93
CA THR A 500 47.35 40.23 20.09
C THR A 500 46.73 39.74 21.39
N THR A 501 45.53 39.17 21.34
CA THR A 501 44.73 38.82 22.52
C THR A 501 44.22 37.38 22.48
N ILE A 502 44.41 36.64 23.58
CA ILE A 502 43.77 35.33 23.80
C ILE A 502 42.90 35.39 25.07
N ILE A 503 41.65 34.97 24.99
CA ILE A 503 40.75 34.83 26.15
C ILE A 503 40.77 33.38 26.62
N TRP A 504 41.24 33.14 27.85
CA TRP A 504 41.79 31.87 28.32
C TRP A 504 41.01 31.26 29.50
N PRO A 505 40.55 30.00 29.43
CA PRO A 505 39.78 29.35 30.47
C PRO A 505 40.64 28.80 31.60
N VAL A 506 40.06 28.69 32.80
CA VAL A 506 40.69 28.08 33.99
C VAL A 506 41.13 26.62 33.75
N THR A 507 40.49 25.93 32.81
CA THR A 507 40.70 24.51 32.51
C THR A 507 41.93 24.23 31.64
N LEU A 508 42.41 25.19 30.83
CA LEU A 508 43.57 24.98 29.96
C LEU A 508 44.88 25.23 30.72
N THR A 509 45.56 24.14 31.07
CA THR A 509 46.76 24.15 31.95
C THR A 509 48.10 24.05 31.23
N ASP A 510 48.12 23.85 29.91
CA ASP A 510 49.33 23.76 29.08
C ASP A 510 49.18 24.62 27.82
N GLY A 511 49.89 25.75 27.78
CA GLY A 511 49.83 26.75 26.73
C GLY A 511 50.91 26.64 25.65
N SER A 512 51.71 25.58 25.66
CA SER A 512 52.99 25.50 24.94
C SER A 512 52.92 25.74 23.42
N ARG A 513 51.78 25.45 22.76
CA ARG A 513 51.59 25.74 21.32
C ARG A 513 51.05 27.14 21.03
N MET A 514 50.50 27.85 22.01
CA MET A 514 50.03 29.23 21.83
C MET A 514 51.17 30.25 21.99
N ALA A 515 52.24 29.88 22.69
CA ALA A 515 53.47 30.67 22.83
C ALA A 515 54.24 30.92 21.52
N CYS A 516 53.82 30.33 20.39
CA CYS A 516 54.40 30.59 19.07
C CYS A 516 53.75 31.80 18.33
N ALA A 517 52.67 32.37 18.87
CA ALA A 517 52.07 33.60 18.34
C ALA A 517 53.04 34.80 18.49
N PRO A 518 53.56 35.40 17.40
CA PRO A 518 54.74 36.27 17.48
C PRO A 518 54.47 37.65 18.10
N ASN A 519 53.22 38.12 18.07
CA ASN A 519 52.80 39.47 18.51
C ASN A 519 51.75 39.43 19.63
N LEU A 520 51.64 38.30 20.34
CA LEU A 520 50.74 38.16 21.48
C LEU A 520 51.16 39.13 22.60
N THR A 521 50.25 39.98 23.05
CA THR A 521 50.51 41.03 24.06
C THR A 521 49.65 40.89 25.30
N THR A 522 48.45 40.30 25.19
CA THR A 522 47.52 40.14 26.32
C THR A 522 46.91 38.73 26.36
N ILE A 523 46.86 38.14 27.56
CA ILE A 523 46.05 36.96 27.88
C ILE A 523 45.00 37.37 28.92
N ASN A 524 43.74 37.26 28.53
CA ASN A 524 42.58 37.50 29.38
C ASN A 524 42.16 36.19 30.06
N PHE A 525 42.73 35.91 31.23
CA PHE A 525 42.49 34.67 31.98
C PHE A 525 41.24 34.77 32.86
N CYS A 526 40.32 33.82 32.68
CA CYS A 526 39.05 33.79 33.40
C CYS A 526 39.16 33.37 34.88
N GLY A 527 40.35 32.95 35.32
CA GLY A 527 40.63 32.58 36.70
C GLY A 527 41.43 33.62 37.48
N SER A 528 41.64 33.31 38.75
CA SER A 528 42.51 34.08 39.64
C SER A 528 44.00 33.81 39.37
N GLN A 529 44.87 34.74 39.80
CA GLN A 529 46.34 34.58 39.79
C GLN A 529 46.78 33.22 40.37
N LEU A 530 46.18 32.79 41.49
CA LEU A 530 46.52 31.52 42.14
C LEU A 530 46.29 30.31 41.23
N GLN A 531 45.25 30.33 40.39
CA GLN A 531 44.97 29.26 39.43
C GLN A 531 45.93 29.30 38.25
N TRP A 532 46.34 30.49 37.80
CA TRP A 532 47.35 30.66 36.75
C TRP A 532 48.73 30.16 37.17
N ASP A 533 49.15 30.46 38.40
CA ASP A 533 50.44 30.05 38.97
C ASP A 533 50.58 28.52 39.12
N MET A 534 49.45 27.80 39.12
CA MET A 534 49.38 26.33 39.12
C MET A 534 49.46 25.70 37.72
N THR A 535 49.35 26.50 36.64
CA THR A 535 49.48 26.01 35.26
C THR A 535 50.94 25.77 34.88
N LYS A 536 51.17 25.00 33.81
CA LYS A 536 52.48 24.94 33.15
C LYS A 536 52.78 26.21 32.34
N SER A 537 51.74 26.98 32.00
CA SER A 537 51.79 28.15 31.12
C SER A 537 52.48 29.38 31.71
N LYS A 538 52.58 29.47 33.05
CA LYS A 538 53.01 30.69 33.76
C LYS A 538 54.35 31.27 33.27
N ASP A 539 55.31 30.41 32.92
CA ASP A 539 56.67 30.79 32.49
C ASP A 539 56.80 30.85 30.95
N MET A 540 55.75 30.48 30.21
CA MET A 540 55.74 30.39 28.74
C MET A 540 55.50 31.74 28.05
N PHE A 541 54.97 32.73 28.78
CA PHE A 541 54.51 34.01 28.26
C PHE A 541 55.20 35.21 28.95
N PRO A 542 56.56 35.30 28.95
CA PRO A 542 57.30 36.24 29.79
C PRO A 542 57.13 37.72 29.43
N ASN A 543 56.60 38.04 28.25
CA ASN A 543 56.39 39.41 27.76
C ASN A 543 54.91 39.73 27.49
N VAL A 544 53.98 38.95 28.05
CA VAL A 544 52.54 39.07 27.81
C VAL A 544 51.86 39.52 29.10
N GLU A 545 50.98 40.51 29.01
CA GLU A 545 50.16 40.95 30.14
C GLU A 545 49.08 39.90 30.43
N ILE A 546 49.01 39.41 31.67
CA ILE A 546 47.98 38.47 32.11
C ILE A 546 46.93 39.25 32.93
N VAL A 547 45.71 39.32 32.42
CA VAL A 547 44.55 39.93 33.10
C VAL A 547 43.76 38.81 33.79
N PHE A 548 43.45 38.96 35.08
CA PHE A 548 42.84 37.92 35.90
C PHE A 548 41.36 38.18 36.20
N ASN A 549 40.58 37.10 36.36
CA ASN A 549 39.14 37.11 36.58
C ASN A 549 38.36 37.79 35.44
N TYR A 550 38.81 37.58 34.20
CA TYR A 550 38.15 38.10 33.00
C TYR A 550 36.81 37.39 32.74
N GLU A 551 35.76 38.13 32.42
CA GLU A 551 34.47 37.58 31.98
C GLU A 551 34.43 37.54 30.43
N PRO A 552 34.31 36.34 29.81
CA PRO A 552 34.61 36.11 28.39
C PRO A 552 33.52 36.46 27.36
#